data_AF-A0AAD7DD49-F1
#
_entry.id   AF-A0AAD7DD49-F1
#
_cell.length_a   1.000
_cell.length_b   1.000
_cell.length_c   1.000
_cell.angle_alpha   90.00
_cell.angle_beta   90.00
_cell.angle_gamma   90.00
#
_symmetry.space_group_name_H-M   'P 1'
#
loop_
_entity.id
_entity.type
_entity.pdbx_description
1 polymer ?
#
loop_
_entity_poly.entity_id
_entity_poly.type
_entity_poly.pdbx_seq_one_letter_code
_entity_poly.pdbx_strand_id
1 'polypeptide(L)'
;MGAAIDSSTAQTYGSALNSLIEFCRLHGFPIEPTADTLSFYVVFMCHHIRPESVDSYLSGICNKLEPHFPQVREIRKSMLVSRTLQGCKRLRGTAVRRKLPLSRDHLRQAITALPPSPSHDDLLFLPSLLTGFRALLRLGELTMPDNPKIRNPRKYSKCSSTSIGDTSYKYWLPAHKADLTFQGNHILVLDPDALSVFRRYLASRNNLHPLNPYLWVLHNGKMPTRMLFMKRLRSLFPDKNIAGQSMRRPPSHVIQASRRWALNTFQIYVRKHPALLQAMLHPRQ
;
A
#
# COMPACT_ATOMS: atom_id res chain seq x y z
N MET A 1 -14.82 14.07 14.33
CA MET A 1 -13.56 13.73 13.62
C MET A 1 -13.39 12.25 13.24
N GLY A 2 -14.10 11.29 13.87
CA GLY A 2 -13.85 9.85 13.65
C GLY A 2 -14.02 9.32 12.22
N ALA A 3 -14.90 9.93 11.41
CA ALA A 3 -15.10 9.55 10.01
C ALA A 3 -14.08 10.16 9.03
N ALA A 4 -13.25 11.10 9.47
CA ALA A 4 -12.28 11.81 8.62
C ALA A 4 -11.00 10.99 8.34
N ILE A 5 -10.80 9.88 9.05
CA ILE A 5 -9.62 9.02 8.91
C ILE A 5 -10.03 7.56 8.71
N ASP A 6 -9.24 6.85 7.90
CA ASP A 6 -9.42 5.42 7.72
C ASP A 6 -9.14 4.62 9.01
N SER A 7 -9.81 3.48 9.19
CA SER A 7 -9.62 2.60 10.36
C SER A 7 -8.16 2.17 10.56
N SER A 8 -7.41 1.94 9.47
CA SER A 8 -5.98 1.61 9.57
C SER A 8 -5.13 2.80 10.06
N THR A 9 -5.48 4.01 9.64
CA THR A 9 -4.87 5.25 10.11
C THR A 9 -5.20 5.49 11.58
N ALA A 10 -6.45 5.30 11.98
CA ALA A 10 -6.89 5.44 13.36
C ALA A 10 -6.14 4.49 14.32
N GLN A 11 -5.93 3.23 13.92
CA GLN A 11 -5.13 2.28 14.70
C GLN A 11 -3.67 2.73 14.81
N THR A 12 -3.07 3.17 13.70
CA THR A 12 -1.67 3.64 13.69
C THR A 12 -1.49 4.86 14.59
N TYR A 13 -2.44 5.80 14.56
CA TYR A 13 -2.41 7.00 15.39
C TYR A 13 -2.61 6.68 16.87
N GLY A 14 -3.45 5.71 17.22
CA GLY A 14 -3.56 5.22 18.59
C GLY A 14 -2.24 4.62 19.10
N SER A 15 -1.54 3.87 18.24
CA SER A 15 -0.22 3.32 18.58
C SER A 15 0.83 4.42 18.79
N ALA A 16 0.81 5.47 17.96
CA ALA A 16 1.69 6.63 18.11
C ALA A 16 1.40 7.41 19.41
N LEU A 17 0.12 7.58 19.77
CA LEU A 17 -0.25 8.22 21.03
C LEU A 17 0.24 7.42 22.24
N ASN A 18 0.02 6.10 22.25
CA ASN A 18 0.50 5.24 23.34
C ASN A 18 2.02 5.31 23.50
N SER A 19 2.76 5.42 22.39
CA SER A 19 4.21 5.63 22.42
C SER A 19 4.61 6.94 23.09
N LEU A 20 3.85 8.01 22.91
CA LEU A 20 4.09 9.29 23.60
C LEU A 20 3.72 9.19 25.09
N ILE A 21 2.58 8.60 25.41
CA ILE A 21 2.14 8.44 26.81
C ILE A 21 3.18 7.67 27.61
N GLU A 22 3.71 6.58 27.04
CA GLU A 22 4.75 5.79 27.69
C GLU A 22 6.05 6.57 27.85
N PHE A 23 6.46 7.36 26.84
CA PHE A 23 7.60 8.27 26.97
C PHE A 23 7.39 9.29 28.09
N CYS A 24 6.23 9.95 28.15
CA CYS A 24 5.92 10.90 29.21
C CYS A 24 5.97 10.24 30.59
N ARG A 25 5.40 9.04 30.74
CA ARG A 25 5.42 8.26 31.98
C ARG A 25 6.85 7.90 32.41
N LEU A 26 7.68 7.43 31.48
CA LEU A 26 9.06 7.01 31.77
C LEU A 26 9.97 8.18 32.16
N HIS A 27 9.72 9.38 31.63
CA HIS A 27 10.57 10.55 31.84
C HIS A 27 9.95 11.61 32.76
N GLY A 28 8.78 11.35 33.34
CA GLY A 28 8.10 12.29 34.24
C GLY A 28 7.58 13.55 33.56
N PHE A 29 7.33 13.53 32.25
CA PHE A 29 6.74 14.67 31.54
C PHE A 29 5.21 14.66 31.66
N PRO A 30 4.56 15.85 31.66
CA PRO A 30 3.13 15.93 31.50
C PRO A 30 2.69 15.39 30.12
N ILE A 31 1.44 14.91 30.05
CA ILE A 31 0.86 14.44 28.78
C ILE A 31 0.59 15.63 27.83
N GLU A 32 0.36 16.81 28.38
CA GLU A 32 0.24 18.04 27.60
C GLU A 32 1.55 18.30 26.84
N PRO A 33 1.51 18.28 25.49
CA PRO A 33 2.71 18.38 24.70
C PRO A 33 3.22 19.82 24.67
N THR A 34 4.47 20.02 25.05
CA THR A 34 5.21 21.27 24.82
C THR A 34 6.20 21.11 23.67
N ALA A 35 6.81 22.22 23.21
CA ALA A 35 7.83 22.16 22.17
C ALA A 35 9.02 21.30 22.62
N ASP A 36 9.41 21.42 23.89
CA ASP A 36 10.47 20.62 24.50
C ASP A 36 10.09 19.15 24.60
N THR A 37 8.91 18.82 25.12
CA THR A 37 8.45 17.43 25.25
C THR A 37 8.43 16.72 23.89
N LEU A 38 7.90 17.38 22.84
CA LEU A 38 7.90 16.80 21.50
C LEU A 38 9.31 16.72 20.90
N SER A 39 10.19 17.68 21.17
CA SER A 39 11.59 17.66 20.73
C SER A 39 12.37 16.50 21.37
N PHE A 40 12.26 16.32 22.69
CA PHE A 40 12.88 15.20 23.40
C PHE A 40 12.30 13.86 22.94
N TYR A 41 10.99 13.77 22.76
CA TYR A 41 10.35 12.58 22.18
C TYR A 41 10.91 12.25 20.79
N VAL A 42 11.13 13.25 19.93
CA VAL A 42 11.74 13.02 18.61
C VAL A 42 13.14 12.44 18.74
N VAL A 43 13.99 13.03 19.58
CA VAL A 43 15.35 12.55 19.80
C VAL A 43 15.32 11.12 20.33
N PHE A 44 14.55 10.87 21.39
CA PHE A 44 14.38 9.55 22.01
C PHE A 44 13.93 8.51 20.97
N MET A 45 12.82 8.74 20.28
CA MET A 45 12.28 7.78 19.32
C MET A 45 13.18 7.57 18.10
N CYS A 46 13.95 8.57 17.68
CA CYS A 46 14.90 8.41 16.58
C CYS A 46 16.07 7.47 16.92
N HIS A 47 16.29 7.11 18.20
CA HIS A 47 17.22 6.05 18.57
C HIS A 47 16.63 4.66 18.32
N HIS A 48 15.31 4.53 18.36
CA HIS A 48 14.60 3.24 18.26
C HIS A 48 14.03 2.97 16.87
N ILE A 49 13.59 4.01 16.16
CA ILE A 49 12.95 3.92 14.84
C ILE A 49 13.46 5.01 13.90
N ARG A 50 13.15 4.86 12.60
CA ARG A 50 13.60 5.80 11.58
C ARG A 50 12.95 7.18 11.76
N PRO A 51 13.68 8.29 11.52
CA PRO A 51 13.14 9.64 11.61
C PRO A 51 11.86 9.88 10.79
N GLU A 52 11.70 9.24 9.63
CA GLU A 52 10.47 9.34 8.83
C GLU A 52 9.26 8.67 9.50
N SER A 53 9.51 7.63 10.30
CA SER A 53 8.48 6.97 11.10
C SER A 53 8.09 7.84 12.30
N VAL A 54 9.08 8.51 12.93
CA VAL A 54 8.83 9.49 14.00
C VAL A 54 7.98 10.65 13.51
N ASP A 55 8.24 11.19 12.31
CA ASP A 55 7.42 12.25 11.70
C ASP A 55 5.95 11.80 11.50
N SER A 56 5.77 10.54 11.10
CA SER A 56 4.43 9.92 11.00
C SER A 56 3.77 9.76 12.37
N TYR A 57 4.53 9.43 13.41
CA TYR A 57 4.05 9.35 14.79
C TYR A 57 3.61 10.72 15.29
N LEU A 58 4.40 11.78 15.08
CA LEU A 58 4.02 13.16 15.43
C LEU A 58 2.71 13.57 14.77
N SER A 59 2.50 13.20 13.50
CA SER A 59 1.24 13.46 12.81
C SER A 59 0.05 12.77 13.49
N GLY A 60 0.23 11.52 13.93
CA GLY A 60 -0.80 10.77 14.64
C GLY A 60 -1.07 11.28 16.05
N ILE A 61 -0.01 11.63 16.78
CA ILE A 61 -0.06 12.26 18.10
C ILE A 61 -0.87 13.56 18.02
N CYS A 62 -0.51 14.48 17.11
CA CYS A 62 -1.25 15.73 16.94
C CYS A 62 -2.72 15.47 16.63
N ASN A 63 -3.04 14.53 15.74
CA ASN A 63 -4.42 14.22 15.41
C ASN A 63 -5.24 13.72 16.61
N LYS A 64 -4.62 12.96 17.52
CA LYS A 64 -5.30 12.41 18.70
C LYS A 64 -5.39 13.39 19.85
N LEU A 65 -4.37 14.23 20.02
CA LEU A 65 -4.30 15.20 21.11
C LEU A 65 -5.04 16.50 20.81
N GLU A 66 -5.19 16.90 19.55
CA GLU A 66 -5.81 18.17 19.15
C GLU A 66 -7.19 18.46 19.77
N PRO A 67 -8.11 17.49 19.95
CA PRO A 67 -9.37 17.74 20.65
C PRO A 67 -9.22 18.16 22.12
N HIS A 68 -8.11 17.80 22.77
CA HIS A 68 -7.83 18.09 24.18
C HIS A 68 -6.79 19.21 24.34
N PHE A 69 -5.87 19.33 23.39
CA PHE A 69 -4.78 20.30 23.36
C PHE A 69 -4.73 20.97 21.98
N PRO A 70 -5.55 22.01 21.73
CA PRO A 70 -5.71 22.62 20.40
C PRO A 70 -4.41 23.14 19.79
N GLN A 71 -3.47 23.59 20.62
CA GLN A 71 -2.18 24.13 20.20
C GLN A 71 -1.17 23.06 19.74
N VAL A 72 -1.45 21.77 19.91
CA VAL A 72 -0.48 20.68 19.61
C VAL A 72 0.06 20.71 18.18
N ARG A 73 -0.73 21.20 17.21
CA ARG A 73 -0.28 21.34 15.82
C ARG A 73 0.70 22.49 15.64
N GLU A 74 0.49 23.60 16.33
CA GLU A 74 1.40 24.75 16.32
C GLU A 74 2.70 24.38 17.01
N ILE A 75 2.62 23.69 18.15
CA ILE A 75 3.76 23.17 18.90
C ILE A 75 4.59 22.22 18.04
N ARG A 76 3.96 21.27 17.33
CA ARG A 76 4.66 20.40 16.36
C ARG A 76 5.38 21.19 15.26
N LYS A 77 4.78 22.29 14.79
CA LYS A 77 5.36 23.15 13.74
C LYS A 77 6.40 24.14 14.26
N SER A 78 6.58 24.22 15.58
CA SER A 78 7.59 25.10 16.18
C SER A 78 8.99 24.86 15.59
N MET A 79 9.82 25.89 15.65
CA MET A 79 11.20 25.84 15.15
C MET A 79 12.01 24.76 15.86
N LEU A 80 11.80 24.56 17.16
CA LEU A 80 12.49 23.56 17.95
C LEU A 80 12.19 22.15 17.43
N VAL A 81 10.92 21.74 17.39
CA VAL A 81 10.52 20.39 16.94
C VAL A 81 10.94 20.15 15.48
N SER A 82 10.73 21.14 14.61
CA SER A 82 11.06 21.03 13.18
C SER A 82 12.57 20.87 12.94
N ARG A 83 13.40 21.67 13.62
CA ARG A 83 14.87 21.57 13.51
C ARG A 83 15.41 20.30 14.16
N THR A 84 14.87 19.88 15.29
CA THR A 84 15.25 18.61 15.94
C THR A 84 14.97 17.42 15.02
N LEU A 85 13.79 17.37 14.41
CA LEU A 85 13.45 16.32 13.46
C LEU A 85 14.33 16.38 12.20
N GLN A 86 14.63 17.58 11.69
CA GLN A 86 15.55 17.75 10.56
C GLN A 86 16.97 17.27 10.92
N GLY A 87 17.47 17.60 12.11
CA GLY A 87 18.74 17.11 12.64
C GLY A 87 18.77 15.60 12.71
N CYS A 88 17.72 14.98 13.27
CA CYS A 88 17.61 13.52 13.34
C CYS A 88 17.56 12.88 11.94
N LYS A 89 16.86 13.48 10.97
CA LYS A 89 16.86 13.04 9.57
C LYS A 89 18.25 13.11 8.93
N ARG A 90 19.08 14.11 9.27
CA ARG A 90 20.47 14.21 8.78
C ARG A 90 21.39 13.18 9.43
N LEU A 91 21.28 13.01 10.75
CA LEU A 91 22.15 12.14 11.54
C LEU A 91 21.82 10.65 11.40
N ARG A 92 20.53 10.31 11.32
CA ARG A 92 20.02 8.93 11.39
C ARG A 92 19.14 8.54 10.20
N GLY A 93 19.01 9.42 9.21
CA GLY A 93 18.29 9.12 7.97
C GLY A 93 18.94 7.97 7.24
N THR A 94 18.12 7.08 6.68
CA THR A 94 18.60 5.96 5.87
C THR A 94 18.07 6.07 4.46
N ALA A 95 18.88 5.65 3.48
CA ALA A 95 18.44 5.64 2.10
C ALA A 95 17.17 4.77 1.93
N VAL A 96 16.18 5.30 1.22
CA VAL A 96 14.93 4.58 0.94
C VAL A 96 15.23 3.32 0.11
N ARG A 97 15.17 2.14 0.75
CA ARG A 97 15.24 0.85 0.08
C ARG A 97 13.94 0.55 -0.66
N ARG A 98 13.99 0.45 -1.99
CA ARG A 98 12.81 0.19 -2.83
C ARG A 98 12.80 -1.26 -3.31
N LYS A 99 11.62 -1.88 -3.33
CA LYS A 99 11.40 -3.27 -3.79
C LYS A 99 11.55 -3.38 -5.31
N LEU A 100 12.25 -4.38 -5.83
CA LEU A 100 12.46 -4.57 -7.27
C LEU A 100 11.12 -4.65 -8.02
N PRO A 101 11.02 -4.10 -9.24
CA PRO A 101 9.83 -4.26 -10.06
C PRO A 101 9.62 -5.74 -10.44
N LEU A 102 8.37 -6.17 -10.56
CA LEU A 102 8.10 -7.40 -11.30
C LEU A 102 8.37 -7.17 -12.79
N SER A 103 8.71 -8.24 -13.50
CA SER A 103 8.96 -8.23 -14.94
C SER A 103 8.00 -9.19 -15.64
N ARG A 104 7.97 -9.16 -16.97
CA ARG A 104 7.19 -10.13 -17.76
C ARG A 104 7.70 -11.55 -17.53
N ASP A 105 9.00 -11.75 -17.32
CA ASP A 105 9.55 -13.08 -17.07
C ASP A 105 9.12 -13.63 -15.71
N HIS A 106 9.01 -12.78 -14.68
CA HIS A 106 8.41 -13.17 -13.42
C HIS A 106 6.95 -13.63 -13.60
N LEU A 107 6.18 -12.97 -14.46
CA LEU A 107 4.81 -13.39 -14.75
C LEU A 107 4.75 -14.72 -15.52
N ARG A 108 5.63 -14.91 -16.52
CA ARG A 108 5.75 -16.19 -17.23
C ARG A 108 6.12 -17.31 -16.27
N GLN A 109 7.10 -17.09 -15.40
CA GLN A 109 7.48 -18.02 -14.34
C GLN A 109 6.28 -18.37 -13.44
N ALA A 110 5.46 -17.38 -13.07
CA ALA A 110 4.26 -17.60 -12.27
C ALA A 110 3.23 -18.49 -12.97
N ILE A 111 3.05 -18.29 -14.29
CA ILE A 111 2.14 -19.08 -15.12
C ILE A 111 2.65 -20.51 -15.26
N THR A 112 3.95 -20.69 -15.54
CA THR A 112 4.57 -22.02 -15.69
C THR A 112 4.65 -22.80 -14.38
N ALA A 113 4.70 -22.11 -13.24
CA ALA A 113 4.72 -22.75 -11.93
C ALA A 113 3.34 -23.25 -11.46
N LEU A 114 2.27 -23.01 -12.23
CA LEU A 114 0.94 -23.50 -11.89
C LEU A 114 0.91 -25.03 -12.06
N PRO A 115 0.47 -25.79 -11.04
CA PRO A 115 0.39 -27.24 -11.16
C PRO A 115 -0.66 -27.66 -12.20
N PRO A 116 -0.55 -28.88 -12.76
CA PRO A 116 -1.50 -29.39 -13.77
C PRO A 116 -2.96 -29.38 -13.28
N SER A 117 -3.16 -29.69 -12.00
CA SER A 117 -4.46 -29.65 -11.32
C SER A 117 -4.41 -28.61 -10.20
N PRO A 118 -4.62 -27.31 -10.51
CA PRO A 118 -4.51 -26.26 -9.51
C PRO A 118 -5.69 -26.26 -8.55
N SER A 119 -5.40 -26.01 -7.28
CA SER A 119 -6.42 -25.75 -6.29
C SER A 119 -7.13 -24.43 -6.57
N HIS A 120 -8.30 -24.21 -5.96
CA HIS A 120 -8.98 -22.92 -6.05
C HIS A 120 -8.09 -21.75 -5.58
N ASP A 121 -7.29 -21.94 -4.53
CA ASP A 121 -6.42 -20.87 -4.03
C ASP A 121 -5.22 -20.60 -4.96
N ASP A 122 -4.79 -21.58 -5.75
CA ASP A 122 -3.81 -21.38 -6.83
C ASP A 122 -4.44 -20.58 -7.98
N LEU A 123 -5.66 -20.96 -8.35
CA LEU A 123 -6.49 -20.23 -9.30
C LEU A 123 -6.83 -18.82 -8.80
N LEU A 124 -6.88 -18.54 -7.51
CA LEU A 124 -7.03 -17.18 -6.97
C LEU A 124 -5.73 -16.38 -7.10
N PHE A 125 -4.61 -16.97 -6.70
CA PHE A 125 -3.34 -16.27 -6.57
C PHE A 125 -2.81 -15.74 -7.90
N LEU A 126 -2.80 -16.59 -8.94
CA LEU A 126 -2.22 -16.24 -10.24
C LEU A 126 -2.93 -15.06 -10.95
N PRO A 127 -4.26 -15.07 -11.16
CA PRO A 127 -4.96 -13.90 -11.69
C PRO A 127 -4.83 -12.69 -10.77
N SER A 128 -4.86 -12.84 -9.45
CA SER A 128 -4.63 -11.70 -8.55
C SER A 128 -3.27 -11.03 -8.78
N LEU A 129 -2.21 -11.83 -8.96
CA LEU A 129 -0.86 -11.34 -9.28
C LEU A 129 -0.81 -10.63 -10.65
N LEU A 130 -1.39 -11.25 -11.68
CA LEU A 130 -1.44 -10.71 -13.04
C LEU A 130 -2.28 -9.43 -13.10
N THR A 131 -3.48 -9.41 -12.52
CA THR A 131 -4.32 -8.22 -12.40
C THR A 131 -3.56 -7.12 -11.64
N GLY A 132 -2.92 -7.46 -10.51
CA GLY A 132 -2.17 -6.52 -9.71
C GLY A 132 -1.03 -5.85 -10.48
N PHE A 133 -0.32 -6.64 -11.29
CA PHE A 133 0.74 -6.13 -12.16
C PHE A 133 0.19 -5.30 -13.33
N ARG A 134 -0.76 -5.83 -14.10
CA ARG A 134 -1.28 -5.20 -15.32
C ARG A 134 -2.06 -3.91 -15.03
N ALA A 135 -2.80 -3.87 -13.92
CA ALA A 135 -3.58 -2.69 -13.51
C ALA A 135 -2.85 -1.81 -12.46
N LEU A 136 -1.58 -2.12 -12.16
CA LEU A 136 -0.75 -1.37 -11.20
C LEU A 136 -1.42 -1.18 -9.84
N LEU A 137 -2.07 -2.23 -9.36
CA LEU A 137 -2.82 -2.20 -8.11
C LEU A 137 -1.88 -2.28 -6.91
N ARG A 138 -2.29 -1.65 -5.82
CA ARG A 138 -1.69 -1.93 -4.52
C ARG A 138 -2.16 -3.29 -4.06
N LEU A 139 -1.31 -4.02 -3.35
CA LEU A 139 -1.71 -5.30 -2.75
C LEU A 139 -2.96 -5.19 -1.85
N GLY A 140 -3.14 -4.07 -1.14
CA GLY A 140 -4.33 -3.82 -0.32
C GLY A 140 -5.63 -3.60 -1.10
N GLU A 141 -5.57 -3.48 -2.44
CA GLU A 141 -6.75 -3.40 -3.32
C GLU A 141 -7.21 -4.82 -3.75
N LEU A 142 -6.37 -5.83 -3.54
CA LEU A 142 -6.62 -7.25 -3.87
C LEU A 142 -6.79 -8.15 -2.64
N THR A 143 -6.46 -7.64 -1.46
CA THR A 143 -6.41 -8.42 -0.21
C THR A 143 -7.09 -7.67 0.92
N MET A 144 -7.53 -8.42 1.94
CA MET A 144 -7.99 -7.83 3.20
C MET A 144 -6.83 -7.66 4.19
N PRO A 145 -6.95 -6.69 5.12
CA PRO A 145 -6.01 -6.55 6.23
C PRO A 145 -5.87 -7.84 7.06
N ASP A 146 -4.64 -8.12 7.51
CA ASP A 146 -4.36 -9.27 8.38
C ASP A 146 -5.11 -9.12 9.71
N ASN A 147 -5.06 -7.93 10.33
CA ASN A 147 -5.79 -7.60 11.54
C ASN A 147 -7.32 -7.50 11.27
N PRO A 148 -8.15 -8.36 11.86
CA PRO A 148 -9.61 -8.33 11.67
C PRO A 148 -10.27 -7.00 12.05
N LYS A 149 -9.74 -6.29 13.06
CA LYS A 149 -10.35 -5.06 13.61
C LYS A 149 -10.37 -3.89 12.62
N ILE A 150 -9.55 -3.92 11.58
CA ILE A 150 -9.45 -2.85 10.56
C ILE A 150 -9.96 -3.29 9.18
N ARG A 151 -10.63 -4.45 9.10
CA ARG A 151 -11.24 -4.93 7.86
C ARG A 151 -12.48 -4.09 7.55
N ASN A 152 -12.56 -3.62 6.30
CA ASN A 152 -13.69 -2.83 5.83
C ASN A 152 -14.25 -3.45 4.53
N PRO A 153 -15.33 -4.24 4.63
CA PRO A 153 -15.98 -4.87 3.48
C PRO A 153 -16.41 -3.94 2.35
N ARG A 154 -16.65 -2.65 2.65
CA ARG A 154 -17.04 -1.65 1.64
C ARG A 154 -15.93 -1.37 0.63
N LYS A 155 -14.67 -1.72 0.96
CA LYS A 155 -13.50 -1.52 0.11
C LYS A 155 -13.21 -2.70 -0.81
N TYR A 156 -13.96 -3.79 -0.70
CA TYR A 156 -13.68 -5.04 -1.40
C TYR A 156 -14.41 -5.09 -2.74
N SER A 157 -13.69 -5.42 -3.81
CA SER A 157 -14.28 -5.59 -5.14
C SER A 157 -15.35 -6.67 -5.14
N LYS A 158 -16.47 -6.36 -5.78
CA LYS A 158 -17.64 -7.25 -5.87
C LYS A 158 -17.60 -8.07 -7.14
N CYS A 159 -17.96 -9.35 -7.05
CA CYS A 159 -18.04 -10.24 -8.21
C CYS A 159 -19.09 -9.74 -9.21
N SER A 160 -20.23 -9.22 -8.74
CA SER A 160 -21.31 -8.68 -9.59
C SER A 160 -20.90 -7.49 -10.46
N SER A 161 -19.79 -6.83 -10.15
CA SER A 161 -19.25 -5.74 -10.97
C SER A 161 -18.35 -6.22 -12.12
N THR A 162 -18.11 -7.53 -12.20
CA THR A 162 -17.17 -8.14 -13.15
C THR A 162 -17.85 -8.36 -14.48
N SER A 163 -17.17 -8.00 -15.56
CA SER A 163 -17.58 -8.35 -16.93
C SER A 163 -16.36 -8.86 -17.71
N ILE A 164 -16.60 -9.90 -18.50
CA ILE A 164 -15.60 -10.55 -19.35
C ILE A 164 -15.99 -10.25 -20.79
N GLY A 165 -15.05 -9.72 -21.56
CA GLY A 165 -15.15 -9.63 -23.02
C GLY A 165 -14.22 -10.63 -23.69
N ASP A 166 -14.08 -10.48 -25.01
CA ASP A 166 -13.29 -11.40 -25.83
C ASP A 166 -11.79 -11.28 -25.55
N THR A 167 -11.31 -10.05 -25.37
CA THR A 167 -9.87 -9.73 -25.20
C THR A 167 -9.54 -9.10 -23.85
N SER A 168 -10.55 -8.90 -23.00
CA SER A 168 -10.37 -8.20 -21.73
C SER A 168 -11.33 -8.65 -20.65
N TYR A 169 -11.03 -8.26 -19.42
CA TYR A 169 -11.98 -8.28 -18.32
C TYR A 169 -11.92 -6.96 -17.56
N LYS A 170 -13.05 -6.59 -16.97
CA LYS A 170 -13.14 -5.40 -16.13
C LYS A 170 -13.97 -5.64 -14.88
N TYR A 171 -13.68 -4.91 -13.81
CA TYR A 171 -14.46 -4.91 -12.58
C TYR A 171 -14.37 -3.56 -11.85
N TRP A 172 -15.23 -3.35 -10.87
CA TRP A 172 -15.24 -2.14 -10.04
C TRP A 172 -14.31 -2.29 -8.82
N LEU A 173 -13.39 -1.33 -8.66
CA LEU A 173 -12.60 -1.15 -7.45
C LEU A 173 -13.27 -0.06 -6.58
N PRO A 174 -13.86 -0.40 -5.42
CA PRO A 174 -14.67 0.55 -4.65
C PRO A 174 -13.89 1.71 -4.02
N ALA A 175 -12.61 1.50 -3.71
CA ALA A 175 -11.79 2.51 -3.05
C ALA A 175 -10.31 2.27 -3.32
N HIS A 176 -9.53 3.34 -3.34
CA HIS A 176 -8.08 3.27 -3.30
C HIS A 176 -7.51 4.40 -2.41
N LYS A 177 -6.24 4.29 -2.00
CA LYS A 177 -5.63 5.25 -1.05
C LYS A 177 -5.71 6.73 -1.48
N ALA A 178 -5.76 7.02 -2.78
CA ALA A 178 -5.85 8.38 -3.31
C ALA A 178 -7.30 8.84 -3.59
N ASP A 179 -8.30 8.03 -3.25
CA ASP A 179 -9.71 8.31 -3.50
C ASP A 179 -10.32 8.78 -2.18
N LEU A 180 -10.35 10.10 -2.01
CA LEU A 180 -10.84 10.75 -0.80
C LEU A 180 -12.37 10.71 -0.70
N THR A 181 -13.06 10.57 -1.84
CA THR A 181 -14.52 10.67 -1.96
C THR A 181 -15.20 9.31 -2.14
N PHE A 182 -14.44 8.21 -2.17
CA PHE A 182 -14.95 6.86 -2.41
C PHE A 182 -15.70 6.72 -3.75
N GLN A 183 -15.26 7.49 -4.76
CA GLN A 183 -15.82 7.39 -6.10
C GLN A 183 -15.46 6.09 -6.80
N GLY A 184 -14.44 5.35 -6.32
CA GLY A 184 -13.99 4.11 -6.91
C GLY A 184 -13.37 4.28 -8.31
N ASN A 185 -13.07 3.16 -8.96
CA ASN A 185 -12.53 3.16 -10.31
C ASN A 185 -12.80 1.82 -11.02
N HIS A 186 -13.00 1.84 -12.34
CA HIS A 186 -13.01 0.62 -13.13
C HIS A 186 -11.58 0.13 -13.37
N ILE A 187 -11.36 -1.15 -13.09
CA ILE A 187 -10.16 -1.86 -13.47
C ILE A 187 -10.44 -2.53 -14.81
N LEU A 188 -9.63 -2.22 -15.82
CA LEU A 188 -9.65 -2.89 -17.12
C LEU A 188 -8.30 -3.56 -17.33
N VAL A 189 -8.30 -4.84 -17.68
CA VAL A 189 -7.09 -5.59 -18.01
C VAL A 189 -7.21 -6.15 -19.43
N LEU A 190 -6.27 -5.74 -20.26
CA LEU A 190 -6.11 -6.13 -21.67
C LEU A 190 -4.84 -6.99 -21.76
N ASP A 191 -4.99 -8.28 -21.46
CA ASP A 191 -3.87 -9.24 -21.47
C ASP A 191 -4.41 -10.66 -21.64
N PRO A 192 -4.12 -11.37 -22.76
CA PRO A 192 -4.67 -12.70 -23.03
C PRO A 192 -4.33 -13.73 -21.94
N ASP A 193 -3.09 -13.70 -21.45
CA ASP A 193 -2.62 -14.60 -20.38
C ASP A 193 -3.41 -14.36 -19.09
N ALA A 194 -3.54 -13.09 -18.67
CA ALA A 194 -4.32 -12.73 -17.50
C ALA A 194 -5.81 -13.07 -17.67
N LEU A 195 -6.38 -12.86 -18.87
CA LEU A 195 -7.77 -13.18 -19.17
C LEU A 195 -8.04 -14.69 -19.04
N SER A 196 -7.16 -15.52 -19.60
CA SER A 196 -7.27 -16.99 -19.55
C SER A 196 -7.32 -17.49 -18.11
N VAL A 197 -6.37 -17.09 -17.28
CA VAL A 197 -6.33 -17.51 -15.87
C VAL A 197 -7.47 -16.91 -15.05
N PHE A 198 -7.92 -15.69 -15.37
CA PHE A 198 -9.03 -15.03 -14.71
C PHE A 198 -10.36 -15.74 -15.00
N ARG A 199 -10.59 -16.19 -16.24
CA ARG A 199 -11.77 -17.00 -16.61
C ARG A 199 -11.83 -18.29 -15.80
N ARG A 200 -10.71 -19.01 -15.70
CA ARG A 200 -10.61 -20.27 -14.92
C ARG A 200 -10.93 -20.02 -13.44
N TYR A 201 -10.38 -18.96 -12.87
CA TYR A 201 -10.68 -18.55 -11.50
C TYR A 201 -12.14 -18.21 -11.31
N LEU A 202 -12.72 -17.37 -12.18
CA LEU A 202 -14.09 -16.91 -12.03
C LEU A 202 -15.09 -18.08 -12.11
N ALA A 203 -14.85 -19.04 -13.02
CA ALA A 203 -15.63 -20.26 -13.10
C ALA A 203 -15.56 -21.08 -11.80
N SER A 204 -14.34 -21.32 -11.29
CA SER A 204 -14.13 -22.03 -10.01
C SER A 204 -14.79 -21.31 -8.83
N ARG A 205 -14.65 -19.98 -8.77
CA ARG A 205 -15.23 -19.10 -7.75
C ARG A 205 -16.75 -19.13 -7.77
N ASN A 206 -17.37 -19.06 -8.96
CA ASN A 206 -18.83 -19.05 -9.08
C ASN A 206 -19.43 -20.41 -8.74
N ASN A 207 -18.72 -21.50 -9.04
CA ASN A 207 -19.11 -22.85 -8.62
C ASN A 207 -19.04 -23.02 -7.09
N LEU A 208 -17.92 -22.64 -6.47
CA LEU A 208 -17.72 -22.83 -5.02
C LEU A 208 -18.51 -21.83 -4.16
N HIS A 209 -18.67 -20.60 -4.63
CA HIS A 209 -19.19 -19.48 -3.84
C HIS A 209 -20.21 -18.63 -4.61
N PRO A 210 -21.33 -19.22 -5.08
CA PRO A 210 -22.33 -18.51 -5.89
C PRO A 210 -22.93 -17.30 -5.17
N LEU A 211 -23.17 -17.41 -3.86
CA LEU A 211 -23.81 -16.36 -3.05
C LEU A 211 -22.83 -15.39 -2.37
N ASN A 212 -21.52 -15.64 -2.45
CA ASN A 212 -20.56 -14.70 -1.89
C ASN A 212 -20.57 -13.42 -2.74
N PRO A 213 -20.52 -12.20 -2.18
CA PRO A 213 -20.52 -10.99 -3.00
C PRO A 213 -19.12 -10.61 -3.52
N TYR A 214 -18.03 -11.12 -2.93
CA TYR A 214 -16.68 -10.64 -3.20
C TYR A 214 -16.06 -11.32 -4.42
N LEU A 215 -15.23 -10.55 -5.16
CA LEU A 215 -14.53 -11.05 -6.33
C LEU A 215 -13.37 -11.97 -5.97
N TRP A 216 -12.52 -11.57 -5.02
CA TRP A 216 -11.33 -12.32 -4.61
C TRP A 216 -11.62 -13.14 -3.36
N VAL A 217 -11.82 -14.45 -3.52
CA VAL A 217 -12.29 -15.35 -2.48
C VAL A 217 -11.43 -16.60 -2.49
N LEU A 218 -11.05 -17.08 -1.31
CA LEU A 218 -10.36 -18.35 -1.07
C LEU A 218 -11.37 -19.50 -1.04
N HIS A 219 -10.88 -20.73 -1.09
CA HIS A 219 -11.69 -21.95 -1.00
C HIS A 219 -12.64 -21.96 0.22
N ASN A 220 -12.23 -21.33 1.32
CA ASN A 220 -13.03 -21.25 2.55
C ASN A 220 -14.04 -20.08 2.58
N GLY A 221 -14.28 -19.40 1.46
CA GLY A 221 -15.20 -18.27 1.35
C GLY A 221 -14.68 -16.94 1.89
N LYS A 222 -13.46 -16.88 2.45
CA LYS A 222 -12.85 -15.64 2.95
C LYS A 222 -12.03 -14.95 1.86
N MET A 223 -11.87 -13.64 1.94
CA MET A 223 -10.91 -12.95 1.08
C MET A 223 -9.46 -13.32 1.44
N PRO A 224 -8.51 -13.27 0.49
CA PRO A 224 -7.10 -13.48 0.80
C PRO A 224 -6.57 -12.35 1.68
N THR A 225 -5.78 -12.70 2.70
CA THR A 225 -5.05 -11.71 3.49
C THR A 225 -3.75 -11.29 2.80
N ARG A 226 -3.22 -10.12 3.17
CA ARG A 226 -1.90 -9.68 2.73
C ARG A 226 -0.81 -10.69 3.07
N MET A 227 -0.82 -11.27 4.28
CA MET A 227 0.14 -12.28 4.70
C MET A 227 0.10 -13.51 3.79
N LEU A 228 -1.10 -14.01 3.46
CA LEU A 228 -1.27 -15.19 2.61
C LEU A 228 -0.73 -14.94 1.19
N PHE A 229 -1.10 -13.80 0.60
CA PHE A 229 -0.57 -13.42 -0.72
C PHE A 229 0.95 -13.30 -0.70
N MET A 230 1.51 -12.66 0.33
CA MET A 230 2.96 -12.51 0.47
C MET A 230 3.67 -13.86 0.69
N LYS A 231 3.05 -14.82 1.38
CA LYS A 231 3.59 -16.18 1.54
C LYS A 231 3.73 -16.87 0.18
N ARG A 232 2.68 -16.85 -0.64
CA ARG A 232 2.70 -17.40 -2.00
C ARG A 232 3.69 -16.68 -2.90
N LEU A 233 3.71 -15.35 -2.86
CA LEU A 233 4.66 -14.53 -3.65
C LEU A 233 6.12 -14.86 -3.34
N ARG A 234 6.47 -15.04 -2.06
CA ARG A 234 7.84 -15.39 -1.64
C ARG A 234 8.21 -16.83 -1.94
N SER A 235 7.24 -17.74 -1.95
CA SER A 235 7.45 -19.12 -2.38
C SER A 235 7.82 -19.17 -3.87
N LEU A 236 7.22 -18.29 -4.67
CA LEU A 236 7.46 -18.21 -6.11
C LEU A 236 8.74 -17.41 -6.44
N PHE A 237 8.99 -16.32 -5.71
CA PHE A 237 10.15 -15.45 -5.90
C PHE A 237 10.97 -15.39 -4.60
N PRO A 238 12.06 -16.17 -4.49
CA PRO A 238 12.92 -16.19 -3.30
C PRO A 238 13.60 -14.85 -2.99
N ASP A 239 13.75 -13.96 -3.98
CA ASP A 239 14.34 -12.64 -3.76
C ASP A 239 13.48 -11.78 -2.81
N LYS A 240 14.04 -11.50 -1.63
CA LYS A 240 13.43 -10.67 -0.58
C LYS A 240 13.16 -9.23 -1.03
N ASN A 241 13.76 -8.79 -2.14
CA ASN A 241 13.50 -7.49 -2.75
C ASN A 241 12.22 -7.45 -3.59
N ILE A 242 11.58 -8.58 -3.87
CA ILE A 242 10.23 -8.65 -4.46
C ILE A 242 9.18 -8.67 -3.34
N ALA A 243 8.13 -7.85 -3.49
CA ALA A 243 7.02 -7.79 -2.54
C ALA A 243 5.75 -7.25 -3.20
N GLY A 244 4.66 -7.06 -2.45
CA GLY A 244 3.42 -6.51 -3.00
C GLY A 244 3.55 -5.14 -3.70
N GLN A 245 4.56 -4.32 -3.36
CA GLN A 245 4.84 -3.07 -4.06
C GLN A 245 5.47 -3.28 -5.45
N SER A 246 6.09 -4.44 -5.69
CA SER A 246 6.71 -4.82 -6.96
C SER A 246 5.71 -4.93 -8.10
N MET A 247 4.44 -5.28 -7.81
CA MET A 247 3.35 -5.30 -8.79
C MET A 247 3.03 -3.90 -9.34
N ARG A 248 3.21 -2.86 -8.53
CA ARG A 248 2.86 -1.48 -8.87
C ARG A 248 4.03 -0.69 -9.45
N ARG A 249 5.19 -1.32 -9.62
CA ARG A 249 6.40 -0.71 -10.18
C ARG A 249 6.61 -1.27 -11.58
N PRO A 250 6.11 -0.61 -12.63
CA PRO A 250 6.50 -1.00 -13.97
C PRO A 250 7.97 -0.59 -14.21
N PRO A 251 8.66 -1.22 -15.17
CA PRO A 251 9.96 -0.75 -15.64
C PRO A 251 9.92 0.74 -16.03
N SER A 252 11.05 1.44 -15.89
CA SER A 252 11.17 2.90 -16.07
C SER A 252 10.54 3.43 -17.37
N HIS A 253 10.63 2.67 -18.47
CA HIS A 253 10.12 3.06 -19.79
C HIS A 253 8.59 3.01 -19.94
N VAL A 254 7.85 2.40 -19.00
CA VAL A 254 6.37 2.24 -19.06
C VAL A 254 5.63 3.27 -18.20
N ILE A 255 6.36 4.07 -17.41
CA ILE A 255 5.79 4.98 -16.40
C ILE A 255 4.95 6.11 -17.03
N GLN A 256 5.24 6.50 -18.28
CA GLN A 256 4.66 7.67 -18.94
C GLN A 256 3.16 7.52 -19.29
N ALA A 257 2.65 6.29 -19.47
CA ALA A 257 1.25 6.05 -19.87
C ALA A 257 0.28 5.82 -18.70
N SER A 258 0.78 5.70 -17.46
CA SER A 258 -0.02 5.20 -16.33
C SER A 258 -0.52 6.33 -15.41
N ARG A 259 -1.76 6.81 -15.64
CA ARG A 259 -2.42 7.95 -14.95
C ARG A 259 -2.75 7.78 -13.44
N ARG A 260 -2.08 6.89 -12.70
CA ARG A 260 -2.37 6.61 -11.26
C ARG A 260 -1.31 7.10 -10.27
N TRP A 261 -0.44 8.02 -10.69
CA TRP A 261 0.64 8.58 -9.89
C TRP A 261 0.38 10.06 -9.60
N ALA A 262 0.48 10.47 -8.33
CA ALA A 262 0.48 11.88 -7.97
C ALA A 262 1.81 12.53 -8.41
N LEU A 263 1.76 13.80 -8.84
CA LEU A 263 2.90 14.56 -9.38
C LEU A 263 4.17 14.45 -8.51
N ASN A 264 4.03 14.52 -7.18
CA ASN A 264 5.16 14.41 -6.26
C ASN A 264 5.81 13.00 -6.26
N THR A 265 5.04 11.94 -6.48
CA THR A 265 5.57 10.57 -6.58
C THR A 265 6.32 10.36 -7.90
N PHE A 266 5.83 10.97 -8.97
CA PHE A 266 6.52 11.02 -10.27
C PHE A 266 7.81 11.84 -10.18
N GLN A 267 7.79 13.03 -9.55
CA GLN A 267 8.98 13.86 -9.33
C GLN A 267 10.07 13.16 -8.52
N ILE A 268 9.73 12.36 -7.51
CA ILE A 268 10.71 11.55 -6.75
C ILE A 268 11.37 10.47 -7.64
N TYR A 269 10.67 10.00 -8.68
CA TYR A 269 11.22 9.07 -9.66
C TYR A 269 12.16 9.78 -10.64
N VAL A 270 11.72 10.92 -11.18
CA VAL A 270 12.45 11.80 -12.10
C VAL A 270 13.74 12.35 -11.47
N ARG A 271 13.71 12.85 -10.23
CA ARG A 271 14.87 13.42 -9.54
C ARG A 271 16.03 12.43 -9.36
N LYS A 272 15.79 11.11 -9.38
CA LYS A 272 16.86 10.11 -9.26
C LYS A 272 17.51 9.74 -10.60
N HIS A 273 16.92 10.12 -11.72
CA HIS A 273 17.43 9.81 -13.06
C HIS A 273 17.31 11.02 -14.00
N PRO A 274 17.96 12.16 -13.67
CA PRO A 274 17.82 13.40 -14.44
C PRO A 274 18.30 13.26 -15.89
N ALA A 275 19.34 12.45 -16.15
CA ALA A 275 19.83 12.17 -17.50
C ALA A 275 18.81 11.41 -18.38
N LEU A 276 17.98 10.56 -17.78
CA LEU A 276 16.87 9.90 -18.49
C LEU A 276 15.82 10.95 -18.88
N LEU A 277 15.54 11.94 -18.03
CA LEU A 277 14.61 13.01 -18.38
C LEU A 277 15.13 13.88 -19.52
N GLN A 278 16.43 14.21 -19.53
CA GLN A 278 17.04 15.02 -20.58
C GLN A 278 17.09 14.29 -21.92
N ALA A 279 17.41 12.98 -21.92
CA ALA A 279 17.32 12.13 -23.11
C ALA A 279 15.86 11.93 -23.62
N MET A 280 14.88 12.09 -22.72
CA MET A 280 13.45 11.98 -23.05
C MET A 280 12.81 13.30 -23.48
N LEU A 281 13.33 14.45 -23.04
CA LEU A 281 12.87 15.79 -23.45
C LEU A 281 13.54 16.27 -24.74
N HIS A 282 14.74 15.78 -25.02
CA HIS A 282 15.47 16.00 -26.25
C HIS A 282 15.83 14.66 -26.89
N PRO A 283 14.87 13.98 -27.55
CA PRO A 283 15.22 12.88 -28.43
C PRO A 283 16.18 13.45 -29.48
N ARG A 284 17.39 12.89 -29.57
CA ARG A 284 18.35 13.26 -30.60
C ARG A 284 17.68 13.05 -31.96
N GLN A 285 17.70 14.09 -32.80
CA GLN A 285 17.33 14.01 -34.22
C GLN A 285 18.19 12.96 -34.92
#